data_AF-A0A961JJQ9-F1
#
_entry.id   AF-A0A961JJQ9-F1
#
_cell.length_a   1.000
_cell.length_b   1.000
_cell.length_c   1.000
_cell.angle_alpha   90.00
_cell.angle_beta   90.00
_cell.angle_gamma   90.00
#
_symmetry.space_group_name_H-M   'P 1'
#
loop_
_entity.id
_entity.type
_entity.pdbx_description
1 polymer ?
#
loop_
_entity_poly.entity_id
_entity_poly.type
_entity_poly.pdbx_seq_one_letter_code
_entity_poly.pdbx_strand_id
1 'polypeptide(L)'
;VLCEGDPFFYGSFMHLHSRLRDDVRVEIVPAITGMSAAWTATGQPVTWGDDVLSVLMGTLGEDDLLRHMMAADALVVMKLGRNLPKVRRALDKAGLTPRAWLVEYAAMPGQTVTPLAQADCEAAPYFSIVVVHGQGRRP
;
A
#
# COMPACT_ATOMS: atom_id res chain seq x y z
N VAL A 1 -23.15 3.36 4.55
CA VAL A 1 -22.25 2.28 4.96
C VAL A 1 -20.92 2.91 5.31
N LEU A 2 -20.29 2.53 6.43
CA LEU A 2 -18.96 3.01 6.77
C LEU A 2 -17.90 2.11 6.13
N CYS A 3 -16.84 2.72 5.64
CA CYS A 3 -15.69 2.04 5.04
C CYS A 3 -14.43 2.52 5.73
N GLU A 4 -13.47 1.63 5.87
CA GLU A 4 -12.13 2.03 6.26
C GLU A 4 -11.38 2.55 5.02
N GLY A 5 -10.67 3.65 5.21
CA GLY A 5 -10.02 4.34 4.10
C GLY A 5 -11.05 4.97 3.16
N ASP A 6 -10.84 4.81 1.85
CA ASP A 6 -11.72 5.36 0.83
C ASP A 6 -12.75 4.31 0.34
N PRO A 7 -14.05 4.65 0.23
CA PRO A 7 -15.09 3.69 -0.18
C PRO A 7 -14.89 3.04 -1.55
N PHE A 8 -14.14 3.68 -2.45
CA PHE A 8 -13.86 3.21 -3.81
C PHE A 8 -12.44 2.66 -4.00
N PHE A 9 -11.65 2.57 -2.95
CA PHE A 9 -10.27 2.10 -3.03
C PHE A 9 -10.08 0.75 -2.34
N TYR A 10 -10.05 -0.34 -3.12
CA TYR A 10 -9.74 -1.70 -2.68
C TYR A 10 -10.54 -2.24 -1.47
N GLY A 11 -11.72 -1.67 -1.20
CA GLY A 11 -12.66 -2.12 -0.16
C GLY A 11 -13.86 -2.89 -0.71
N SER A 12 -14.62 -3.53 0.20
CA SER A 12 -15.76 -4.38 -0.17
C SER A 12 -17.02 -3.61 -0.58
N PHE A 13 -17.09 -2.30 -0.33
CA PHE A 13 -18.27 -1.49 -0.64
C PHE A 13 -18.61 -1.49 -2.14
N MET A 14 -17.64 -1.67 -3.02
CA MET A 14 -17.86 -1.79 -4.47
C MET A 14 -18.91 -2.85 -4.84
N HIS A 15 -18.99 -3.94 -4.06
CA HIS A 15 -19.99 -4.99 -4.26
C HIS A 15 -21.42 -4.54 -3.95
N LEU A 16 -21.61 -3.66 -2.96
CA LEU A 16 -22.91 -3.07 -2.66
C LEU A 16 -23.24 -1.97 -3.67
N HIS A 17 -22.28 -1.08 -3.93
CA HIS A 17 -22.45 0.02 -4.89
C HIS A 17 -22.89 -0.48 -6.27
N SER A 18 -22.23 -1.50 -6.81
CA SER A 18 -22.58 -2.08 -8.12
C SER A 18 -23.97 -2.69 -8.19
N ARG A 19 -24.57 -3.09 -7.06
CA ARG A 19 -25.89 -3.71 -7.00
C ARG A 19 -27.01 -2.73 -6.70
N LEU A 20 -26.72 -1.62 -6.02
CA LEU A 20 -27.74 -0.74 -5.45
C LEU A 20 -27.81 0.63 -6.12
N ARG A 21 -26.77 1.07 -6.83
CA ARG A 21 -26.69 2.43 -7.39
C ARG A 21 -27.84 2.79 -8.34
N ASP A 22 -28.45 1.78 -8.97
CA ASP A 22 -29.51 1.95 -9.97
C ASP A 22 -30.92 1.80 -9.34
N ASP A 23 -31.01 1.24 -8.13
CA ASP A 23 -32.28 0.99 -7.41
C ASP A 23 -32.58 2.03 -6.34
N VAL A 24 -31.55 2.63 -5.75
CA VAL A 24 -31.68 3.65 -4.69
C VAL A 24 -30.69 4.78 -4.91
N ARG A 25 -31.00 5.97 -4.37
CA ARG A 25 -30.05 7.08 -4.35
C ARG A 25 -28.85 6.71 -3.49
N VAL A 26 -27.67 6.66 -4.12
CA VAL A 26 -26.39 6.45 -3.44
C VAL A 26 -25.52 7.70 -3.58
N GLU A 27 -24.99 8.18 -2.47
CA GLU A 27 -24.02 9.27 -2.42
C GLU A 27 -22.72 8.76 -1.80
N ILE A 28 -21.59 9.14 -2.39
CA ILE A 28 -20.26 8.67 -2.00
C ILE A 28 -19.46 9.85 -1.49
N VAL A 29 -19.00 9.75 -0.24
CA VAL A 29 -18.14 10.74 0.38
C VAL A 29 -16.70 10.21 0.35
N PRO A 30 -15.76 10.87 -0.35
CA PRO A 30 -14.37 10.43 -0.42
C PRO A 30 -13.67 10.58 0.94
N ALA A 31 -12.63 9.80 1.17
CA ALA A 31 -11.87 9.81 2.42
C ALA A 31 -10.37 9.53 2.23
N ILE A 32 -9.60 9.70 3.31
CA ILE A 32 -8.15 9.46 3.30
C ILE A 32 -7.91 7.95 3.17
N THR A 33 -7.20 7.52 2.13
CA THR A 33 -6.83 6.11 1.94
C THR A 33 -5.84 5.66 3.01
N GLY A 34 -5.89 4.38 3.42
CA GLY A 34 -4.97 3.83 4.43
C GLY A 34 -3.49 3.94 4.04
N MET A 35 -3.19 3.87 2.73
CA MET A 35 -1.84 4.11 2.23
C MET A 35 -1.34 5.53 2.53
N SER A 36 -2.22 6.53 2.52
CA SER A 36 -1.85 7.90 2.87
C SER A 36 -1.46 8.09 4.31
N ALA A 37 -2.12 7.38 5.22
CA ALA A 37 -1.66 7.31 6.61
C ALA A 37 -0.28 6.63 6.68
N ALA A 38 -0.08 5.53 5.95
CA ALA A 38 1.15 4.74 6.01
C ALA A 38 2.40 5.51 5.56
N TRP A 39 2.40 6.14 4.38
CA TRP A 39 3.59 6.91 3.96
C TRP A 39 3.78 8.19 4.77
N THR A 40 2.73 8.77 5.34
CA THR A 40 2.88 9.93 6.24
C THR A 40 3.55 9.50 7.56
N ALA A 41 3.24 8.30 8.06
CA ALA A 41 3.83 7.75 9.27
C ALA A 41 5.35 7.53 9.18
N THR A 42 5.91 7.37 7.98
CA THR A 42 7.37 7.26 7.79
C THR A 42 8.11 8.60 7.86
N GLY A 43 7.37 9.71 7.96
CA GLY A 43 7.92 11.06 7.99
C GLY A 43 8.56 11.52 6.68
N GLN A 44 8.28 10.84 5.56
CA GLN A 44 8.87 11.12 4.26
C GLN A 44 7.80 11.30 3.18
N PRO A 45 7.96 12.27 2.25
CA PRO A 45 7.11 12.35 1.07
C PRO A 45 7.14 11.03 0.28
N VAL A 46 5.99 10.54 -0.18
CA VAL A 46 5.92 9.28 -0.96
C VAL A 46 6.48 9.43 -2.37
N THR A 47 6.28 10.59 -2.98
CA THR A 47 6.69 10.93 -4.35
C THR A 47 7.19 12.36 -4.42
N TRP A 48 8.04 12.65 -5.40
CA TRP A 48 8.52 13.99 -5.74
C TRP A 48 8.67 14.17 -7.26
N GLY A 49 8.26 15.31 -7.80
CA GLY A 49 8.47 15.64 -9.21
C GLY A 49 7.74 14.65 -10.13
N ASP A 50 8.49 13.99 -11.01
CA ASP A 50 7.96 13.08 -12.01
C ASP A 50 7.89 11.61 -11.53
N ASP A 51 8.08 11.35 -10.23
CA ASP A 51 8.03 10.01 -9.65
C ASP A 51 6.71 9.29 -10.02
N VAL A 52 6.84 8.11 -10.61
CA VAL A 52 5.72 7.21 -10.88
C VAL A 52 5.42 6.39 -9.61
N LEU A 53 4.22 6.58 -9.04
CA LEU A 53 3.70 5.77 -7.94
C LEU A 53 2.89 4.59 -8.46
N SER A 54 3.26 3.37 -8.05
CA SER A 54 2.45 2.17 -8.29
C SER A 54 1.87 1.60 -6.98
N VAL A 55 0.57 1.31 -6.98
CA VAL A 55 -0.10 0.60 -5.89
C VAL A 55 -0.35 -0.84 -6.29
N LEU A 56 0.27 -1.77 -5.57
CA LEU A 56 0.28 -3.20 -5.87
C LEU A 56 -0.43 -4.00 -4.79
N MET A 57 -1.08 -5.08 -5.18
CA MET A 57 -1.63 -6.04 -4.24
C MET A 57 -0.63 -7.17 -4.03
N GLY A 58 -0.29 -7.47 -2.78
CA GLY A 58 0.57 -8.59 -2.41
C GLY A 58 0.04 -9.94 -2.89
N THR A 59 -1.22 -10.03 -3.30
CA THR A 59 -1.82 -11.23 -3.91
C THR A 59 -1.36 -11.50 -5.34
N LEU A 60 -0.77 -10.54 -6.05
CA LEU A 60 -0.21 -10.74 -7.40
C LEU A 60 0.90 -11.81 -7.42
N GLY A 61 1.15 -12.41 -8.59
CA GLY A 61 2.28 -13.32 -8.77
C GLY A 61 3.62 -12.63 -8.48
N GLU A 62 4.64 -13.38 -8.05
CA GLU A 62 5.94 -12.80 -7.70
C GLU A 62 6.59 -12.10 -8.90
N ASP A 63 6.49 -12.68 -10.10
CA ASP A 63 7.05 -12.10 -11.32
C ASP A 63 6.32 -10.83 -11.76
N ASP A 64 4.99 -10.77 -11.57
CA ASP A 64 4.21 -9.55 -11.82
C ASP A 64 4.57 -8.44 -10.83
N LEU A 65 4.70 -8.78 -9.54
CA LEU A 65 5.18 -7.84 -8.53
C LEU A 65 6.54 -7.27 -8.94
N LEU A 66 7.51 -8.14 -9.27
CA LEU A 66 8.84 -7.71 -9.70
C LEU A 66 8.78 -6.79 -10.92
N ARG A 67 8.03 -7.17 -11.96
CA ARG A 67 7.85 -6.37 -13.17
C ARG A 67 7.32 -4.97 -12.89
N HIS A 68 6.31 -4.85 -12.03
CA HIS A 68 5.76 -3.56 -11.65
C HIS A 68 6.70 -2.76 -10.74
N MET A 69 7.38 -3.43 -9.80
CA MET A 69 8.35 -2.81 -8.90
C MET A 69 9.52 -2.18 -9.65
N MET A 70 10.00 -2.82 -10.72
CA MET A 70 11.10 -2.32 -11.55
C MET A 70 10.70 -1.13 -12.44
N ALA A 71 9.41 -0.90 -12.66
CA ALA A 71 8.90 0.13 -13.56
C ALA A 71 8.40 1.39 -12.84
N ALA A 72 8.53 1.46 -11.51
CA ALA A 72 8.01 2.55 -10.70
C ALA A 72 9.09 3.16 -9.80
N ASP A 73 8.97 4.45 -9.53
CA ASP A 73 9.88 5.17 -8.64
C ASP A 73 9.44 5.01 -7.18
N ALA A 74 8.13 5.06 -6.93
CA ALA A 74 7.52 4.87 -5.62
C ALA A 74 6.52 3.70 -5.63
N LEU A 75 6.39 3.02 -4.49
CA LEU A 75 5.51 1.87 -4.36
C LEU A 75 4.69 1.90 -3.06
N VAL A 76 3.48 1.39 -3.17
CA VAL A 76 2.66 0.94 -2.05
C VAL A 76 2.26 -0.50 -2.33
N VAL A 77 2.49 -1.41 -1.38
CA VAL A 77 2.01 -2.80 -1.48
C VAL A 77 1.04 -3.09 -0.34
N MET A 78 -0.21 -3.41 -0.71
CA MET A 78 -1.29 -3.72 0.24
C MET A 78 -1.57 -5.22 0.28
N LYS A 79 -2.44 -5.66 1.21
CA LYS A 79 -2.86 -7.07 1.36
C LYS A 79 -1.67 -7.99 1.60
N LEU A 80 -0.79 -7.57 2.51
CA LEU A 80 0.42 -8.30 2.87
C LEU A 80 0.06 -9.62 3.51
N GLY A 81 -0.37 -9.65 4.78
CA GLY A 81 -0.73 -10.92 5.44
C GLY A 81 0.34 -12.00 5.24
N ARG A 82 -0.10 -13.19 4.83
CA ARG A 82 0.75 -14.32 4.42
C ARG A 82 1.56 -14.10 3.13
N ASN A 83 1.30 -13.03 2.37
CA ASN A 83 2.05 -12.70 1.15
C ASN A 83 3.34 -11.92 1.43
N LEU A 84 3.56 -11.44 2.66
CA LEU A 84 4.75 -10.64 3.00
C LEU A 84 6.07 -11.33 2.60
N PRO A 85 6.31 -12.64 2.84
CA PRO A 85 7.54 -13.29 2.39
C PRO A 85 7.78 -13.18 0.88
N LYS A 86 6.71 -13.33 0.08
CA LYS A 86 6.78 -13.22 -1.39
C LYS A 86 7.04 -11.78 -1.83
N VAL A 87 6.35 -10.81 -1.22
CA VAL A 87 6.55 -9.39 -1.49
C VAL A 87 7.99 -8.99 -1.15
N ARG A 88 8.52 -9.48 -0.03
CA ARG A 88 9.91 -9.25 0.36
C ARG A 88 10.90 -9.79 -0.67
N ARG A 89 10.73 -11.04 -1.13
CA ARG A 89 11.59 -11.60 -2.19
C ARG A 89 11.54 -10.79 -3.49
N ALA A 90 10.36 -10.32 -3.90
CA ALA A 90 10.23 -9.48 -5.08
C ALA A 90 10.95 -8.13 -4.92
N LEU A 91 10.84 -7.51 -3.74
CA LEU A 91 11.57 -6.27 -3.41
C LEU A 91 13.09 -6.47 -3.34
N ASP A 92 13.55 -7.61 -2.83
CA ASP A 92 14.97 -7.97 -2.81
C ASP A 92 15.51 -8.14 -4.24
N LYS A 93 14.78 -8.85 -5.11
CA LYS A 93 15.13 -8.99 -6.54
C LYS A 93 15.15 -7.64 -7.28
N ALA A 94 14.24 -6.73 -6.92
CA ALA A 94 14.19 -5.38 -7.47
C ALA A 94 15.24 -4.43 -6.84
N GLY A 95 15.99 -4.85 -5.81
CA GLY A 95 16.95 -4.00 -5.10
C GLY A 95 16.30 -2.89 -4.26
N LEU A 96 15.02 -3.00 -3.92
CA LEU A 96 14.23 -1.93 -3.29
C LEU A 96 14.11 -2.05 -1.77
N THR A 97 14.37 -3.24 -1.22
CA THR A 97 14.32 -3.51 0.23
C THR A 97 15.04 -2.48 1.11
N PRO A 98 16.26 -1.99 0.77
CA PRO A 98 16.97 -1.05 1.64
C PRO A 98 16.22 0.27 1.90
N ARG A 99 15.29 0.64 1.01
CA ARG A 99 14.47 1.85 1.12
C ARG A 99 12.99 1.57 1.40
N ALA A 100 12.63 0.30 1.64
CA ALA A 100 11.27 -0.11 1.91
C ALA A 100 10.96 -0.02 3.42
N TRP A 101 9.71 0.32 3.73
CA TRP A 101 9.17 0.40 5.08
C TRP A 101 7.98 -0.54 5.22
N LEU A 102 7.91 -1.29 6.31
CA LEU A 102 6.70 -1.97 6.75
C LEU A 102 6.00 -1.06 7.75
N VAL A 103 4.75 -0.71 7.46
CA VAL A 103 3.89 0.07 8.35
C VAL A 103 2.68 -0.79 8.72
N GLU A 104 2.46 -0.97 10.00
CA GLU A 104 1.32 -1.72 10.53
C GLU A 104 0.41 -0.76 11.29
N TYR A 105 -0.90 -0.94 11.16
CA TYR A 105 -1.93 -0.17 11.87
C TYR A 105 -1.75 1.36 11.71
N ALA A 106 -1.45 1.82 10.49
CA ALA A 106 -1.24 3.24 10.20
C ALA A 106 -2.43 4.10 10.67
N ALA A 107 -2.15 5.17 11.42
CA ALA A 107 -3.12 6.05 12.09
C ALA A 107 -4.11 5.35 13.04
N MET A 108 -3.78 4.13 13.50
CA MET A 108 -4.57 3.37 14.47
C MET A 108 -3.73 3.11 15.75
N PRO A 109 -4.37 2.73 16.87
CA PRO A 109 -3.65 2.21 18.03
C PRO A 109 -2.74 1.03 17.65
N GLY A 110 -1.51 1.03 18.14
CA GLY A 110 -0.53 -0.01 17.82
C GLY A 110 0.24 0.22 16.51
N GLN A 111 0.23 1.44 15.95
CA GLN A 111 1.02 1.77 14.78
C GLN A 111 2.50 1.43 14.98
N THR A 112 3.07 0.70 14.02
CA THR A 112 4.51 0.46 13.91
C THR A 112 5.03 0.95 12.57
N VAL A 113 6.27 1.42 12.55
CA VAL A 113 6.96 1.91 11.34
C VAL A 113 8.38 1.35 11.37
N THR A 114 8.62 0.30 10.60
CA THR A 114 9.87 -0.47 10.66
C THR A 114 10.52 -0.52 9.28
N PRO A 115 11.82 -0.20 9.15
CA PRO A 115 12.54 -0.47 7.90
C PRO A 115 12.39 -1.95 7.52
N LEU A 116 11.97 -2.24 6.30
CA LEU A 116 11.66 -3.62 5.89
C LEU A 116 12.88 -4.54 6.07
N ALA A 117 14.10 -4.01 5.85
CA ALA A 117 15.36 -4.72 6.07
C ALA A 117 15.54 -5.27 7.49
N GLN A 118 14.84 -4.70 8.48
CA GLN A 118 14.91 -5.06 9.91
C GLN A 118 13.63 -5.76 10.40
N ALA A 119 12.59 -5.86 9.57
CA ALA A 119 11.31 -6.44 9.94
C ALA A 119 11.34 -7.98 9.87
N ASP A 120 10.64 -8.64 10.79
CA ASP A 120 10.24 -10.03 10.62
C ASP A 120 9.25 -10.10 9.45
N CYS A 121 9.59 -10.89 8.43
CA CYS A 121 8.84 -10.96 7.18
C CYS A 121 8.09 -12.30 6.99
N GLU A 122 7.89 -13.09 8.05
CA GLU A 122 7.12 -14.35 7.96
C GLU A 122 5.63 -14.12 7.65
N ALA A 123 5.02 -13.13 8.29
CA ALA A 123 3.68 -12.65 8.00
C ALA A 123 3.50 -11.25 8.56
N ALA A 124 2.48 -10.54 8.08
CA ALA A 124 2.05 -9.28 8.66
C ALA A 124 0.59 -9.35 9.13
N PRO A 125 0.19 -8.49 10.09
CA PRO A 125 -1.21 -8.20 10.37
C PRO A 125 -2.01 -7.79 9.12
N TYR A 126 -3.34 -7.77 9.27
CA TYR A 126 -4.24 -7.40 8.17
C TYR A 126 -4.03 -5.95 7.71
N PHE A 127 -3.87 -5.02 8.66
CA PHE A 127 -3.64 -3.59 8.39
C PHE A 127 -2.17 -3.25 8.23
N SER A 128 -1.51 -3.95 7.31
CA SER A 128 -0.09 -3.71 7.03
C SER A 128 0.13 -3.34 5.57
N ILE A 129 1.00 -2.36 5.37
CA ILE A 129 1.35 -1.79 4.07
C ILE A 129 2.88 -1.72 3.97
N VAL A 130 3.43 -2.12 2.81
CA VAL A 130 4.82 -1.80 2.48
C VAL A 130 4.84 -0.53 1.67
N VAL A 131 5.70 0.41 2.05
CA VAL A 131 5.91 1.68 1.34
C VAL A 131 7.36 1.75 0.85
N VAL A 132 7.54 2.20 -0.38
CA VAL A 132 8.84 2.54 -0.94
C VAL A 132 8.75 3.97 -1.49
N HIS A 133 9.48 4.89 -0.89
CA HIS A 133 9.44 6.31 -1.27
C HIS A 133 10.23 6.57 -2.54
N GLY A 134 9.66 7.34 -3.47
CA GLY A 134 10.33 7.84 -4.66
C GLY A 134 11.56 8.69 -4.35
N GLN A 135 12.44 8.80 -5.33
CA GLN A 135 13.70 9.55 -5.23
C GLN A 135 13.82 10.65 -6.30
N GLY A 136 12.68 11.06 -6.87
CA GLY A 136 12.60 12.10 -7.88
C GLY A 136 13.24 13.41 -7.46
N ARG A 137 13.38 14.32 -8.43
CA ARG A 137 14.26 15.49 -8.35
C ARG A 137 13.93 16.39 -7.15
N ARG A 138 14.74 16.29 -6.10
CA ARG A 138 14.70 17.19 -4.93
C ARG A 138 15.33 18.55 -5.29
N PRO A 139 14.83 19.68 -4.74
CA PRO A 139 15.46 20.98 -4.87
C PRO A 139 16.93 20.99 -4.42
#